data_AF-A0A137QDI3-F1
#
_entry.id   AF-A0A137QDI3-F1
#
_cell.length_a   1.000
_cell.length_b   1.000
_cell.length_c   1.000
_cell.angle_alpha   90.00
_cell.angle_beta   90.00
_cell.angle_gamma   90.00
#
_symmetry.space_group_name_H-M   'P 1'
#
loop_
_entity.id
_entity.type
_entity.pdbx_description
1 polymer ?
#
loop_
_entity_poly.entity_id
_entity_poly.type
_entity_poly.pdbx_seq_one_letter_code
_entity_poly.pdbx_strand_id
1 'polypeptide(L)' 'MKYLIRWKDYSLSDDTWEWEDDLKYSGELLREYKDTNKLPQDNAGTHYKPTK' A
#
# COMPACT_ATOMS: atom_id res chain seq x y z
N MET A 1 4.80 4.56 2.51
CA MET A 1 5.35 3.22 2.23
C MET A 1 4.82 2.69 0.91
N LYS A 2 5.54 1.77 0.25
CA LYS A 2 5.04 1.03 -0.92
C LYS A 2 4.66 -0.39 -0.52
N TYR A 3 3.61 -0.91 -1.14
CA TYR A 3 3.14 -2.28 -0.97
C TYR A 3 3.11 -2.98 -2.32
N LEU A 4 3.45 -4.27 -2.32
CA LEU A 4 3.28 -5.11 -3.50
C LEU A 4 1.84 -5.61 -3.54
N ILE A 5 1.12 -5.27 -4.60
CA ILE A 5 -0.30 -5.60 -4.76
C ILE A 5 -0.47 -6.79 -5.68
N ARG A 6 -1.17 -7.81 -5.17
CA ARG A 6 -1.68 -8.91 -5.98
C ARG A 6 -3.03 -8.52 -6.56
N TRP A 7 -3.07 -8.32 -7.87
CA TRP A 7 -4.32 -8.04 -8.58
C TRP A 7 -5.14 -9.31 -8.78
N LYS A 8 -6.46 -9.20 -8.55
CA LYS A 8 -7.39 -10.31 -8.79
C LYS A 8 -7.54 -10.52 -10.30
N ASP A 9 -7.52 -11.78 -10.74
CA ASP A 9 -7.60 -12.19 -12.15
C ASP A 9 -6.36 -11.87 -13.00
N TYR A 10 -5.25 -11.45 -12.36
CA TYR A 10 -3.95 -11.25 -13.01
C TYR A 10 -2.92 -12.28 -12.53
N SER A 11 -1.82 -12.40 -13.29
CA SER A 11 -0.75 -13.32 -12.97
C SER A 11 0.18 -12.73 -11.91
N LEU A 12 1.00 -13.59 -11.29
CA LEU A 12 2.07 -13.17 -10.36
C LEU A 12 2.99 -12.08 -10.95
N SER A 13 3.15 -12.11 -12.27
CA SER A 13 4.02 -11.19 -13.00
C SER A 13 3.43 -9.77 -13.12
N ASP A 14 2.13 -9.61 -12.89
CA ASP A 14 1.44 -8.33 -12.95
C ASP A 14 1.40 -7.64 -11.57
N ASP A 15 2.03 -8.22 -10.55
CA ASP A 15 2.10 -7.63 -9.21
C ASP A 15 2.84 -6.29 -9.29
N THR A 16 2.18 -5.21 -8.86
CA THR A 16 2.74 -3.86 -8.92
C THR A 16 3.05 -3.31 -7.53
N TRP A 17 4.07 -2.45 -7.45
CA TRP A 17 4.42 -1.72 -6.24
C TRP A 17 3.66 -0.40 -6.19
N GLU A 18 2.58 -0.37 -5.43
CA GLU A 18 1.73 0.80 -5.25
C GLU A 18 2.07 1.55 -3.96
N TRP A 19 1.88 2.87 -3.97
CA TRP A 19 1.99 3.65 -2.74
C TRP A 19 0.75 3.50 -1.88
N GLU A 20 0.95 3.53 -0.56
CA GLU A 20 -0.17 3.59 0.39
C GLU A 20 -1.18 4.71 0.08
N ASP A 21 -0.68 5.88 -0.34
CA ASP A 21 -1.51 7.03 -0.70
C ASP A 21 -2.39 6.80 -1.94
N ASP A 22 -1.98 5.91 -2.85
CA ASP A 22 -2.77 5.52 -4.03
C ASP A 22 -3.81 4.44 -3.67
N LEU A 23 -3.55 3.65 -2.64
CA LEU A 23 -4.43 2.56 -2.15
C LEU A 23 -5.55 3.04 -1.22
N LYS A 24 -5.95 4.32 -1.29
CA LYS A 24 -7.00 4.92 -0.44
C LYS A 24 -8.32 4.17 -0.49
N TYR A 25 -8.67 3.58 -1.64
CA TYR A 25 -9.89 2.78 -1.80
C TYR A 25 -9.80 1.37 -1.19
N SER A 26 -8.60 0.91 -0.84
CA SER A 26 -8.32 -0.38 -0.22
C SER A 26 -7.93 -0.25 1.26
N GLY A 27 -8.33 0.85 1.91
CA GLY A 27 -7.90 1.19 3.27
C GLY A 27 -8.24 0.14 4.33
N GLU A 28 -9.35 -0.59 4.19
CA GLU A 28 -9.71 -1.65 5.14
C GLU A 28 -8.78 -2.86 5.04
N LEU A 29 -8.52 -3.33 3.82
CA LEU A 29 -7.58 -4.42 3.55
C LEU A 29 -6.16 -4.06 4.01
N LEU A 30 -5.76 -2.81 3.79
CA LEU A 30 -4.46 -2.31 4.24
C LEU A 30 -4.38 -2.24 5.77
N ARG A 31 -5.46 -1.82 6.44
CA ARG A 31 -5.55 -1.81 7.91
C ARG A 31 -5.40 -3.21 8.47
N GLU A 32 -6.16 -4.17 7.97
CA GLU A 32 -6.09 -5.58 8.39
C GLU A 32 -4.70 -6.19 8.16
N TYR A 33 -4.10 -5.92 7.00
CA TYR A 33 -2.74 -6.34 6.70
C TYR A 33 -1.74 -5.75 7.71
N LYS A 34 -1.82 -4.45 8.00
CA LYS A 34 -0.95 -3.78 8.96
C LYS A 34 -1.16 -4.33 10.38
N ASP A 35 -2.39 -4.54 10.82
CA ASP A 35 -2.72 -5.12 12.13
C ASP A 35 -2.19 -6.56 12.27
N THR A 36 -2.41 -7.39 11.26
CA THR A 36 -1.95 -8.79 11.24
C THR A 36 -0.43 -8.88 11.31
N ASN A 37 0.26 -8.00 10.58
CA ASN A 37 1.72 -7.97 10.55
C ASN A 37 2.35 -7.09 11.65
N LYS A 38 1.53 -6.51 12.54
CA LYS A 38 1.95 -5.56 13.60
C LYS A 38 2.81 -4.41 13.05
N LEU A 39 2.46 -3.91 11.87
CA LEU A 39 3.14 -2.79 11.24
C LEU A 39 2.66 -1.47 11.83
N PRO A 40 3.54 -0.44 11.86
CA PRO A 40 3.13 0.91 12.24
C PRO A 40 2.04 1.41 11.28
N GLN A 41 0.91 1.87 11.84
CA GLN A 41 -0.20 2.41 11.06
C GLN A 41 0.15 3.77 10.43
N ASP A 42 1.09 4.49 11.04
CA ASP A 42 1.45 5.85 10.67
C ASP A 42 2.80 5.90 9.93
N ASN A 43 2.74 6.36 8.68
CA ASN A 43 3.90 6.65 7.85
C ASN A 43 4.25 8.14 7.94
N ALA A 44 4.44 8.65 9.15
CA ALA A 44 4.66 10.07 9.44
C ALA A 44 5.89 10.72 8.75
N GLY A 45 6.59 10.03 7.84
CA GLY A 45 7.79 10.53 7.16
C GLY A 45 7.89 10.34 5.65
N THR A 46 6.89 9.77 4.95
CA THR A 46 7.04 9.49 3.51
C THR A 46 5.96 10.10 2.62
N HIS A 47 5.37 11.23 3.01
CA HIS A 47 4.62 12.03 2.04
C HIS A 47 5.64 12.69 1.10
N TYR A 48 6.10 11.95 0.09
CA TYR A 48 6.80 12.53 -1.03
C TYR A 48 5.84 13.53 -1.67
N LYS A 49 6.08 14.81 -1.43
CA LYS A 49 5.43 15.88 -2.16
C LYS A 49 6.21 16.03 -3.46
N PRO A 50 5.61 15.78 -4.64
CA PRO A 50 6.27 16.12 -5.88
C PRO A 50 6.42 17.65 -5.87
N THR A 51 7.64 18.12 -5.62
CA THR A 51 7.98 19.53 -5.79
C THR A 51 7.92 19.80 -7.28
N LYS A 52 6.92 20.61 -7.67
CA LYS A 52 6.70 21.11 -9.02
C LYS A 52 7.85 22.01 -9.47
#